data_AF-A0A7S3EWY6-F1
#
_entry.id   AF-A0A7S3EWY6-F1
#
_cell.length_a   1.000
_cell.length_b   1.000
_cell.length_c   1.000
_cell.angle_alpha   90.00
_cell.angle_beta   90.00
_cell.angle_gamma   90.00
#
_symmetry.space_group_name_H-M   'P 1'
#
loop_
_entity.id
_entity.type
_entity.pdbx_description
1 polymer ?
#
loop_
_entity_poly.entity_id
_entity_poly.type
_entity_poly.pdbx_seq_one_letter_code
_entity_poly.pdbx_strand_id
1 'polypeptide(L)'
;EEKEREVKKKRAVTADSDDDDGETEESTPVDAAAEAAALTELLEWKRVLEEALAREGGVDEEAGAKALDALERMKMTLDLLIKSGIGKVITKLRKSQSSLATRAKIVYEQWKALAV
;
A
#
# COMPACT_ATOMS: atom_id res chain seq x y z
N GLU A 1 -37.18 -16.37 -24.37
CA GLU A 1 -36.63 -17.70 -24.06
C GLU A 1 -36.36 -18.38 -25.38
N GLU A 2 -35.25 -19.02 -25.70
CA GLU A 2 -33.97 -19.31 -25.05
C GLU A 2 -33.14 -19.99 -26.16
N LYS A 3 -31.81 -19.89 -26.12
CA LYS A 3 -30.81 -20.73 -26.81
C LYS A 3 -30.27 -20.25 -28.17
N GLU A 4 -29.42 -19.22 -28.11
CA GLU A 4 -28.26 -19.11 -28.98
C GLU A 4 -27.04 -19.77 -28.31
N ARG A 5 -26.63 -20.95 -28.82
CA ARG A 5 -25.30 -21.54 -28.57
C ARG A 5 -24.84 -22.26 -29.84
N GLU A 6 -24.38 -21.46 -30.79
CA GLU A 6 -23.36 -21.81 -31.79
C GLU A 6 -21.98 -21.74 -31.10
N VAL A 7 -20.92 -22.50 -31.38
CA VAL A 7 -20.58 -23.53 -32.36
C VAL A 7 -19.52 -24.44 -31.69
N LYS A 8 -19.63 -25.74 -31.92
CA LYS A 8 -18.65 -26.77 -31.55
C LYS A 8 -17.83 -27.09 -32.80
N LYS A 9 -16.54 -26.75 -32.86
CA LYS A 9 -15.64 -27.22 -33.94
C LYS A 9 -14.20 -27.37 -33.42
N LYS A 10 -13.84 -28.57 -32.98
CA LYS A 10 -13.06 -29.63 -33.68
C LYS A 10 -11.55 -29.46 -33.49
N ARG A 11 -10.99 -30.44 -32.78
CA ARG A 11 -9.58 -30.86 -32.73
C ARG A 11 -8.93 -30.88 -34.12
N ALA A 12 -7.67 -30.49 -34.20
CA ALA A 12 -6.67 -31.16 -35.04
C ALA A 12 -5.27 -31.00 -34.40
N VAL A 13 -4.53 -32.09 -34.45
CA VAL A 13 -3.19 -32.35 -33.91
C VAL A 13 -2.12 -31.99 -34.94
N THR A 14 -0.92 -31.61 -34.52
CA THR A 14 0.44 -31.87 -35.10
C THR A 14 1.43 -30.96 -34.37
N ALA A 15 2.35 -31.48 -33.55
CA ALA A 15 3.62 -32.16 -33.86
C ALA A 15 4.76 -31.18 -34.22
N ASP A 16 5.75 -31.14 -33.32
CA ASP A 16 7.20 -30.97 -33.55
C ASP A 16 7.73 -29.60 -33.99
N SER A 17 8.40 -28.88 -33.06
CA SER A 17 9.72 -28.26 -33.25
C SER A 17 10.13 -27.45 -32.01
N ASP A 18 11.35 -27.72 -31.56
CA ASP A 18 12.36 -26.85 -30.95
C ASP A 18 11.97 -25.73 -29.96
N ASP A 19 12.57 -25.85 -28.77
CA ASP A 19 13.38 -24.81 -28.12
C ASP A 19 12.82 -23.38 -28.14
N ASP A 20 12.11 -23.01 -27.09
CA ASP A 20 12.13 -21.63 -26.60
C ASP A 20 11.99 -21.68 -25.07
N ASP A 21 13.11 -21.39 -24.42
CA ASP A 21 13.28 -21.15 -22.99
C ASP A 21 12.45 -19.92 -22.59
N GLY A 22 11.14 -20.13 -22.46
CA GLY A 22 10.22 -19.14 -21.96
C GLY A 22 10.21 -19.15 -20.44
N GLU A 23 11.24 -18.58 -19.80
CA GLU A 23 11.11 -18.03 -18.45
C GLU A 23 9.97 -16.99 -18.47
N THR A 24 8.73 -17.45 -18.32
CA THR A 24 7.59 -16.57 -18.06
C THR A 24 7.51 -16.48 -16.56
N GLU A 25 8.11 -15.42 -16.03
CA GLU A 25 8.06 -15.03 -14.63
C GLU A 25 6.60 -15.03 -14.14
N GLU A 26 6.19 -16.13 -13.50
CA GLU A 26 4.95 -16.21 -12.75
C GLU A 26 5.16 -15.40 -11.46
N SER A 27 5.11 -14.07 -11.60
CA SER A 27 4.96 -13.18 -10.44
C SER A 27 3.62 -13.51 -9.80
N THR A 28 3.69 -14.27 -8.72
CA THR A 28 2.53 -14.83 -8.02
C THR A 28 1.49 -13.74 -7.65
N PRO A 29 0.18 -13.99 -7.81
CA PRO A 29 -0.88 -13.02 -7.47
C PRO A 29 -1.04 -12.77 -5.96
N VAL A 30 -0.32 -13.51 -5.10
CA VAL A 30 -0.44 -13.43 -3.64
C VAL A 30 0.24 -12.19 -3.05
N ASP A 31 1.31 -11.71 -3.68
CA ASP A 31 2.06 -10.55 -3.19
C ASP A 31 1.30 -9.24 -3.49
N ALA A 32 0.70 -9.15 -4.68
CA ALA A 32 -0.10 -7.99 -5.09
C ALA A 32 -1.36 -7.77 -4.23
N ALA A 33 -2.04 -8.85 -3.83
CA ALA A 33 -3.22 -8.77 -2.96
C ALA A 33 -2.84 -8.31 -1.54
N ALA A 34 -1.71 -8.78 -1.02
CA ALA A 34 -1.17 -8.34 0.28
C ALA A 34 -0.73 -6.87 0.24
N GLU A 35 -0.08 -6.44 -0.84
CA GLU A 35 0.27 -5.03 -1.08
C GLU A 35 -0.98 -4.13 -1.13
N ALA A 36 -2.03 -4.56 -1.83
CA ALA A 36 -3.28 -3.81 -1.92
C ALA A 36 -4.00 -3.68 -0.56
N ALA A 37 -3.98 -4.74 0.25
CA ALA A 37 -4.50 -4.71 1.61
C ALA A 37 -3.70 -3.74 2.50
N ALA A 38 -2.36 -3.81 2.44
CA ALA A 38 -1.48 -2.89 3.16
C ALA A 38 -1.70 -1.43 2.74
N LEU A 39 -1.87 -1.18 1.44
CA LEU A 39 -2.18 0.15 0.92
C LEU A 39 -3.52 0.67 1.44
N THR A 40 -4.54 -0.19 1.49
CA THR A 40 -5.86 0.18 2.01
C THR A 40 -5.77 0.60 3.47
N GLU A 41 -5.12 -0.21 4.31
CA GLU A 41 -4.92 0.11 5.72
C GLU A 41 -4.07 1.39 5.90
N LEU A 42 -3.05 1.62 5.06
CA LEU A 42 -2.28 2.87 5.07
C LEU A 42 -3.13 4.10 4.74
N LEU A 43 -4.04 3.99 3.78
CA LEU A 43 -4.96 5.07 3.44
C LEU A 43 -5.93 5.37 4.58
N GLU A 44 -6.37 4.36 5.33
CA GLU A 44 -7.17 4.55 6.54
C GLU A 44 -6.36 5.29 7.61
N TRP A 45 -5.14 4.86 7.91
CA TRP A 45 -4.29 5.54 8.89
C TRP A 45 -3.92 6.97 8.48
N LYS A 46 -3.66 7.19 7.19
CA LYS A 46 -3.45 8.52 6.64
C LYS A 46 -4.66 9.41 6.92
N ARG A 47 -5.87 8.92 6.65
CA ARG A 47 -7.11 9.66 6.90
C ARG A 47 -7.27 9.99 8.38
N VAL A 48 -7.04 9.03 9.27
CA VAL A 48 -7.07 9.25 10.74
C VAL A 48 -6.09 10.34 11.15
N LEU A 49 -4.87 10.35 10.60
CA LEU A 49 -3.87 11.38 10.88
C LEU A 49 -4.27 12.76 10.33
N GLU A 50 -4.89 12.82 9.15
CA GLU A 50 -5.40 14.06 8.57
C GLU A 50 -6.56 14.63 9.41
N GLU A 51 -7.49 13.79 9.85
CA GLU A 51 -8.60 14.18 10.74
C GLU A 51 -8.06 14.63 12.11
N ALA A 52 -7.07 13.91 12.67
CA ALA A 52 -6.42 14.29 13.91
C ALA A 52 -5.71 15.65 13.82
N LEU A 53 -5.13 15.99 12.66
CA LEU A 53 -4.49 17.28 12.41
C LEU A 53 -5.50 18.41 12.12
N ALA A 54 -6.67 18.10 11.57
CA ALA A 54 -7.69 19.06 11.18
C ALA A 54 -8.66 19.44 12.33
N ARG A 55 -8.56 18.77 13.47
CA ARG A 55 -9.47 18.96 14.61
C ARG A 55 -9.34 20.37 15.19
N GLU A 56 -10.49 21.05 15.37
CA GLU A 56 -10.53 22.33 16.08
C GLU A 56 -10.18 22.13 17.56
N GLY A 57 -9.23 22.94 18.06
CA GLY A 57 -8.71 22.84 19.42
C GLY A 57 -7.34 22.17 19.55
N GLY A 58 -6.77 21.65 18.46
CA GLY A 58 -5.42 21.08 18.43
C GLY A 58 -5.37 19.69 17.82
N VAL A 59 -4.18 19.09 17.82
CA VAL A 59 -3.97 17.75 17.26
C VAL A 59 -4.60 16.71 18.19
N ASP A 60 -5.42 15.80 17.64
CA ASP A 60 -5.93 14.65 18.39
C ASP A 60 -4.79 13.66 18.67
N GLU A 61 -4.22 13.77 19.87
CA GLU A 61 -3.02 13.02 20.24
C GLU A 61 -3.28 11.53 20.39
N GLU A 62 -4.48 11.12 20.80
CA GLU A 62 -4.84 9.71 20.96
C GLU A 62 -4.97 9.02 19.60
N ALA A 63 -5.75 9.60 18.70
CA ALA A 63 -5.92 9.08 17.34
C ALA A 63 -4.57 9.07 16.58
N GLY A 64 -3.80 10.15 16.71
CA GLY A 64 -2.49 10.25 16.07
C GLY A 64 -1.45 9.29 16.64
N ALA A 65 -1.43 9.07 17.97
CA ALA A 65 -0.55 8.08 18.60
C ALA A 65 -0.87 6.65 18.13
N LYS A 66 -2.16 6.31 18.04
CA LYS A 66 -2.61 4.99 17.57
C LYS A 66 -2.22 4.76 16.11
N ALA A 67 -2.40 5.76 15.26
CA ALA A 67 -2.02 5.67 13.86
C ALA A 67 -0.49 5.55 13.70
N LEU A 68 0.30 6.31 14.46
CA LEU A 68 1.76 6.19 14.45
C LEU A 68 2.24 4.80 14.91
N ASP A 69 1.66 4.25 15.97
CA ASP A 69 2.00 2.92 16.50
C ASP A 69 1.71 1.81 15.47
N ALA A 70 0.62 1.92 14.72
CA ALA A 70 0.33 1.01 13.61
C ALA A 70 1.37 1.14 12.49
N LEU A 71 1.71 2.37 12.11
CA LEU A 71 2.69 2.67 11.07
C LEU A 71 4.12 2.22 11.42
N GLU A 72 4.50 2.26 12.69
CA GLU A 72 5.80 1.75 13.18
C GLU A 72 5.90 0.23 13.10
N ARG A 73 4.77 -0.48 13.24
CA ARG A 73 4.73 -1.95 13.16
C ARG A 73 4.56 -2.48 11.75
N MET A 74 4.08 -1.65 10.84
CA MET A 74 3.84 -2.05 9.46
C MET A 74 5.15 -2.12 8.68
N LYS A 75 5.34 -3.20 7.91
CA LYS A 75 6.49 -3.32 7.01
C LYS A 75 6.27 -2.40 5.80
N MET A 76 6.72 -1.16 5.94
CA MET A 76 6.58 -0.14 4.92
C MET A 76 7.54 -0.39 3.75
N THR A 77 7.07 -0.18 2.52
CA THR A 77 7.90 -0.17 1.30
C THR A 77 7.87 1.20 0.64
N LEU A 78 8.86 1.49 -0.20
CA LEU A 78 8.92 2.76 -0.94
C LEU A 78 7.69 2.95 -1.84
N ASP A 79 7.26 1.88 -2.49
CA ASP A 79 6.09 1.90 -3.37
C ASP A 79 4.79 2.23 -2.61
N LEU A 80 4.56 1.59 -1.44
CA LEU A 80 3.42 1.90 -0.58
C LEU A 80 3.45 3.35 -0.06
N LEU A 81 4.63 3.89 0.24
CA LEU A 81 4.77 5.30 0.65
C LEU A 81 4.39 6.28 -0.48
N ILE A 82 4.80 5.96 -1.71
CA ILE A 82 4.48 6.76 -2.89
C ILE A 82 2.99 6.67 -3.20
N LYS A 83 2.42 5.45 -3.24
CA LYS A 83 1.00 5.19 -3.53
C LYS A 83 0.07 5.80 -2.48
N SER A 84 0.37 5.63 -1.19
CA SER A 84 -0.47 6.17 -0.10
C SER A 84 -0.32 7.69 0.06
N GLY A 85 0.86 8.24 -0.22
CA GLY A 85 1.19 9.65 0.03
C GLY A 85 1.22 10.04 1.51
N ILE A 86 1.23 9.06 2.42
CA ILE A 86 1.18 9.27 3.87
C ILE A 86 2.39 10.05 4.42
N GLY A 87 3.53 9.98 3.72
CA GLY A 87 4.74 10.74 4.08
C GLY A 87 4.53 12.25 4.18
N LYS A 88 3.59 12.83 3.39
CA LYS A 88 3.24 14.26 3.49
C LYS A 88 2.55 14.57 4.82
N VAL A 89 1.69 13.67 5.29
CA VAL A 89 0.94 13.82 6.54
C VAL A 89 1.87 13.68 7.73
N ILE A 90 2.76 12.67 7.72
CA ILE A 90 3.80 12.51 8.74
C ILE A 90 4.73 13.73 8.77
N THR A 91 5.09 14.30 7.61
CA THR A 91 5.90 15.52 7.56
C THR A 91 5.18 16.72 8.19
N LYS A 92 3.86 16.86 7.98
CA LYS A 92 3.06 17.89 8.66
C LYS A 92 3.03 17.64 10.16
N LEU A 93 2.74 16.41 10.59
CA LEU A 93 2.69 16.05 12.01
C LEU A 93 4.03 16.28 12.73
N ARG A 94 5.15 16.02 12.07
CA ARG A 94 6.51 16.32 12.57
C ARG A 94 6.74 17.82 12.79
N LYS A 95 6.08 18.67 12.00
CA LYS A 95 6.18 20.13 12.09
C LYS A 95 5.14 20.73 13.04
N SER A 96 4.14 19.95 13.45
CA SER A 96 3.17 20.36 14.46
C SER A 96 3.83 20.48 15.84
N GLN A 97 3.26 21.31 16.71
CA GLN A 97 3.71 21.45 18.11
C GLN A 97 3.05 20.42 19.06
N SER A 98 2.69 19.24 18.55
CA SER A 98 2.08 18.17 19.34
C SER A 98 3.16 17.27 19.97
N SER A 99 2.80 16.54 21.02
CA SER A 99 3.70 15.53 21.61
C SER A 99 4.07 14.41 20.63
N LEU A 100 3.26 14.24 19.58
CA LEU A 100 3.46 13.28 18.49
C LEU A 100 4.58 13.65 17.52
N ALA A 101 5.05 14.91 17.52
CA ALA A 101 6.07 15.37 16.57
C ALA A 101 7.37 14.54 16.64
N THR A 102 7.78 14.15 17.85
CA THR A 102 8.96 13.31 18.08
C THR A 102 8.78 11.91 17.50
N ARG A 103 7.61 11.28 17.71
CA ARG A 103 7.29 9.97 17.14
C ARG A 103 7.19 10.04 15.62
N ALA A 104 6.51 11.05 15.08
CA ALA A 104 6.45 11.29 13.64
C ALA A 104 7.84 11.46 13.00
N LYS A 105 8.81 12.05 13.72
CA LYS A 105 10.20 12.14 13.25
C LYS A 105 10.85 10.76 13.15
N ILE A 106 10.64 9.87 14.12
CA ILE A 106 11.20 8.52 14.12
C ILE A 106 10.67 7.74 12.91
N VAL A 107 9.35 7.74 12.71
CA VAL A 107 8.71 7.11 11.54
C VAL A 107 9.23 7.69 10.23
N TYR A 108 9.35 9.01 10.14
CA TYR A 108 9.88 9.68 8.95
C TYR A 108 11.31 9.26 8.62
N GLU A 109 12.21 9.18 9.61
CA GLU A 109 13.59 8.76 9.39
C GLU A 109 13.69 7.28 8.99
N GLN A 110 12.85 6.40 9.57
CA GLN A 110 12.76 5.00 9.15
C GLN A 110 12.37 4.89 7.67
N TRP A 111 11.40 5.68 7.22
CA TRP A 111 10.94 5.67 5.83
C TRP A 111 11.90 6.35 4.87
N LYS A 112 12.62 7.38 5.34
CA LYS A 112 13.66 8.03 4.56
C LYS A 112 14.79 7.05 4.19
N ALA A 113 15.09 6.09 5.06
CA ALA A 113 16.06 5.03 4.76
C ALA A 113 15.59 4.09 3.63
N LEU A 114 14.29 4.01 3.34
CA LEU A 114 13.75 3.22 2.22
C LEU A 114 13.92 3.92 0.85
N ALA A 115 14.25 5.22 0.85
CA ALA A 115 14.45 6.01 -0.37
C ALA A 115 15.94 6.18 -0.73
N VAL A 116 16.84 5.46 -0.04
CA VAL A 116 18.31 5.45 -0.26
C VAL A 116 18.74 4.17 -0.94
#